data_AF-A0A927V5N0-F1
#
_entry.id   AF-A0A927V5N0-F1
#
_cell.length_a   1.000
_cell.length_b   1.000
_cell.length_c   1.000
_cell.angle_alpha   90.00
_cell.angle_beta   90.00
_cell.angle_gamma   90.00
#
_symmetry.space_group_name_H-M   'P 1'
#
loop_
_entity.id
_entity.type
_entity.pdbx_description
1 polymer ?
#
loop_
_entity_poly.entity_id
_entity_poly.type
_entity_poly.pdbx_seq_one_letter_code
_entity_poly.pdbx_strand_id
1 'polypeptide(L)'
;MSNLTHIFKVGQKVVYKNDDFDAVEKTIPCIVKEVYPDHIIITDTKTNTDLWIEEGFNMDCVYPEYNIFNDKKEQRFKEKM
;
A
#
# COMPACT_ATOMS: atom_id res chain seq x y z
N MET A 1 -11.06 -15.96 5.93
CA MET A 1 -10.97 -15.22 4.66
C MET A 1 -11.45 -13.83 4.95
N SER A 2 -10.52 -12.90 5.17
CA SER A 2 -10.85 -11.50 5.35
C SER A 2 -11.25 -10.93 4.00
N ASN A 3 -12.33 -10.15 3.93
CA ASN A 3 -12.75 -9.54 2.67
C ASN A 3 -11.86 -8.32 2.36
N LEU A 4 -10.87 -8.51 1.49
CA LEU A 4 -9.88 -7.49 1.13
C LEU A 4 -10.47 -6.30 0.36
N THR A 5 -11.67 -6.45 -0.21
CA THR A 5 -12.36 -5.38 -0.97
C THR A 5 -12.71 -4.16 -0.12
N HIS A 6 -12.78 -4.31 1.20
CA HIS A 6 -13.01 -3.20 2.13
C HIS A 6 -11.71 -2.53 2.61
N ILE A 7 -10.56 -3.16 2.36
CA ILE A 7 -9.25 -2.72 2.86
C ILE A 7 -8.52 -1.93 1.77
N PHE A 8 -8.51 -2.45 0.54
CA PHE A 8 -7.82 -1.86 -0.60
C PHE A 8 -8.79 -1.38 -1.67
N LYS A 9 -8.42 -0.31 -2.38
CA LYS A 9 -9.17 0.23 -3.51
C LYS A 9 -8.28 0.30 -4.75
N VAL A 10 -8.87 0.07 -5.92
CA VAL A 10 -8.18 0.30 -7.20
C VAL A 10 -7.70 1.75 -7.29
N GLY A 11 -6.46 1.96 -7.73
CA GLY A 11 -5.77 3.25 -7.79
C GLY A 11 -5.17 3.72 -6.47
N GLN A 12 -5.33 2.96 -5.37
CA GLN A 12 -4.72 3.29 -4.09
C GLN A 12 -3.20 3.10 -4.16
N LYS A 13 -2.46 4.09 -3.63
CA LYS A 13 -1.02 3.95 -3.46
C LYS A 13 -0.71 3.10 -2.24
N VAL A 14 0.19 2.16 -2.42
CA VAL A 14 0.63 1.22 -1.40
C VAL A 14 2.14 1.10 -1.46
N VAL A 15 2.73 0.63 -0.38
CA VAL A 15 4.15 0.31 -0.29
C VAL A 15 4.27 -1.19 -0.11
N TYR A 16 5.03 -1.82 -0.99
CA TYR A 16 5.44 -3.21 -0.88
C TYR A 16 6.79 -3.26 -0.16
N LYS A 17 6.84 -3.82 1.04
CA LYS A 17 8.06 -4.03 1.79
C LYS A 17 8.74 -5.30 1.27
N ASN A 18 9.91 -5.15 0.66
CA ASN A 18 10.73 -6.31 0.35
C ASN A 18 11.47 -6.73 1.64
N ASP A 19 11.15 -7.92 2.16
CA ASP A 19 11.77 -8.47 3.37
C ASP A 19 13.01 -9.33 3.07
N ASP A 20 13.42 -9.41 1.80
CA ASP A 20 14.67 -10.07 1.42
C ASP A 20 15.88 -9.38 2.04
N PHE A 21 16.81 -10.19 2.57
CA PHE A 21 18.01 -9.70 3.25
C PHE A 21 18.90 -8.82 2.35
N ASP A 22 18.95 -9.14 1.05
CA ASP A 22 19.77 -8.45 0.05
C ASP A 22 18.99 -7.40 -0.76
N ALA A 23 17.76 -7.05 -0.36
CA ALA A 23 16.96 -6.06 -1.07
C ALA A 23 17.64 -4.68 -1.02
N VAL A 24 17.97 -4.14 -2.21
CA VAL A 24 18.52 -2.79 -2.38
C VAL A 24 17.55 -1.73 -1.86
N GLU A 25 16.25 -1.93 -2.12
CA GLU A 25 15.19 -1.09 -1.61
C GLU A 25 14.26 -1.93 -0.74
N LYS A 26 14.22 -1.62 0.57
CA LYS A 26 13.33 -2.31 1.52
C LYS A 26 11.85 -2.00 1.30
N THR A 27 11.54 -0.93 0.57
CA THR A 27 10.18 -0.45 0.34
C THR A 27 10.03 0.00 -1.10
N ILE A 28 9.12 -0.62 -1.83
CA ILE A 28 8.84 -0.39 -3.24
C ILE A 28 7.47 0.29 -3.35
N PRO A 29 7.37 1.49 -3.96
CA PRO A 29 6.10 2.17 -4.14
C PRO A 29 5.28 1.52 -5.25
N CYS A 30 4.07 1.07 -4.92
CA CYS A 30 3.16 0.39 -5.84
C CYS A 30 1.78 1.06 -5.87
N ILE A 31 0.98 0.72 -6.87
CA ILE A 31 -0.41 1.14 -7.00
C ILE A 31 -1.29 -0.11 -7.10
N VAL A 32 -2.38 -0.16 -6.37
CA VAL A 32 -3.36 -1.23 -6.48
C VAL A 32 -4.05 -1.14 -7.85
N LYS A 33 -3.87 -2.16 -8.68
CA LYS A 33 -4.44 -2.24 -10.03
C LYS A 33 -5.80 -2.94 -10.00
N GLU A 34 -5.89 -4.08 -9.29
CA GLU A 34 -7.11 -4.88 -9.18
C GLU A 34 -7.30 -5.37 -7.75
N VAL A 35 -8.56 -5.53 -7.34
CA VAL A 35 -8.94 -5.97 -5.98
C VAL A 35 -9.97 -7.08 -6.10
N TYR A 36 -9.67 -8.22 -5.48
CA TYR A 36 -10.54 -9.38 -5.40
C TYR A 36 -10.83 -9.70 -3.92
N PRO A 37 -11.80 -10.58 -3.63
CA PRO A 37 -12.14 -10.92 -2.25
C PRO A 37 -10.99 -11.58 -1.47
N ASP A 38 -10.13 -12.34 -2.17
CA ASP A 38 -9.08 -13.21 -1.65
C ASP A 38 -7.65 -12.72 -1.97
N HIS A 39 -7.49 -11.86 -2.97
CA HIS A 39 -6.19 -11.32 -3.38
C HIS A 39 -6.30 -9.89 -3.94
N ILE A 40 -5.16 -9.22 -4.08
CA ILE A 40 -5.02 -7.95 -4.79
C ILE A 40 -3.86 -8.04 -5.78
N ILE A 41 -3.93 -7.23 -6.83
CA ILE A 41 -2.83 -7.07 -7.79
C ILE A 41 -2.32 -5.64 -7.64
N ILE A 42 -1.03 -5.51 -7.35
CA ILE A 42 -0.34 -4.22 -7.23
C ILE A 42 0.67 -4.08 -8.37
N THR A 43 0.82 -2.88 -8.90
CA THR A 43 1.80 -2.56 -9.94
C THR A 43 2.91 -1.71 -9.32
N ASP A 44 4.16 -2.15 -9.45
CA ASP A 44 5.33 -1.35 -9.08
C ASP A 44 5.42 -0.12 -9.98
N THR A 45 5.46 1.06 -9.38
CA THR A 45 5.53 2.33 -10.11
C THR A 45 6.89 2.57 -10.79
N LYS A 46 7.95 1.89 -10.37
CA LYS A 46 9.30 2.00 -10.95
C LYS A 46 9.49 1.07 -12.13
N THR A 47 9.13 -0.20 -11.99
CA THR A 47 9.37 -1.22 -13.03
C THR A 47 8.14 -1.51 -13.88
N ASN A 48 6.96 -1.00 -13.48
CA ASN A 48 5.67 -1.29 -14.11
C ASN A 48 5.35 -2.81 -14.14
N THR A 49 5.83 -3.53 -13.13
CA THR A 49 5.63 -4.98 -12.94
C THR A 49 4.43 -5.22 -12.04
N ASP A 50 3.57 -6.15 -12.42
CA ASP A 50 2.42 -6.57 -11.62
C ASP A 50 2.82 -7.66 -10.62
N LEU A 51 2.35 -7.54 -9.38
CA LEU A 51 2.63 -8.44 -8.26
C LEU A 51 1.30 -8.95 -7.70
N TRP A 52 1.22 -10.26 -7.49
CA TRP A 52 0.09 -10.94 -6.87
C TRP A 52 0.27 -11.01 -5.36
N ILE A 53 -0.74 -10.57 -4.61
CA ILE A 53 -0.70 -10.51 -3.15
C ILE A 53 -1.98 -11.13 -2.59
N GLU A 54 -1.86 -12.14 -1.72
CA GLU A 54 -2.99 -12.87 -1.14
C GLU A 54 -2.73 -13.17 0.35
N GLU A 55 -3.79 -13.49 1.12
CA GLU A 55 -3.62 -13.88 2.53
C GLU A 55 -2.65 -15.07 2.65
N GLY A 56 -1.55 -14.91 3.39
CA GLY A 56 -0.49 -15.92 3.53
C GLY A 56 0.61 -15.87 2.47
N PHE A 57 0.48 -15.02 1.44
CA PHE A 57 1.50 -14.77 0.44
C PHE A 57 1.69 -13.27 0.23
N ASN A 58 2.72 -12.73 0.89
CA ASN A 58 3.16 -11.33 0.80
C ASN A 58 2.13 -10.27 1.26
N MET A 59 0.97 -10.64 1.81
CA MET A 59 0.02 -9.67 2.38
C MET A 59 0.63 -8.88 3.54
N ASP A 60 1.42 -9.54 4.38
CA ASP A 60 2.14 -8.89 5.51
C ASP A 60 3.23 -7.93 5.04
N CYS A 61 3.54 -7.92 3.74
CA CYS A 61 4.50 -7.03 3.12
C CYS A 61 3.82 -5.80 2.47
N VAL A 62 2.49 -5.76 2.36
CA VAL A 62 1.77 -4.66 1.72
C VAL A 62 1.15 -3.74 2.75
N TYR A 63 1.53 -2.47 2.66
CA TYR A 63 1.01 -1.43 3.53
C TYR A 63 0.38 -0.32 2.69
N PRO A 64 -0.82 0.17 3.02
CA PRO A 64 -1.31 1.40 2.42
C PRO A 64 -0.31 2.53 2.63
N GLU A 65 -0.03 3.30 1.58
CA GLU A 65 0.76 4.52 1.69
C GLU A 65 -0.10 5.54 2.44
N TYR A 66 -0.10 5.44 3.78
CA TYR A 66 -0.74 6.43 4.62
C TYR A 66 0.01 7.74 4.43
N ASN A 67 -0.61 8.66 3.70
CA ASN A 67 -0.32 10.06 3.87
C ASN A 67 -0.61 10.40 5.35
N ILE A 68 0.42 10.45 6.19
CA ILE A 68 0.42 11.14 7.50
C ILE A 68 0.27 12.67 7.28
N PHE A 69 -0.53 13.07 6.30
CA PHE A 69 -0.69 14.43 5.79
C PHE A 69 -2.14 14.91 5.88
N ASN A 70 -3.01 14.22 6.64
CA ASN A 70 -4.29 14.80 7.02
C ASN A 70 -4.30 15.44 8.43
N ASP A 71 -3.35 15.12 9.31
CA ASP A 71 -3.29 15.73 10.65
C ASP A 71 -2.59 17.10 10.70
N LYS A 72 -1.75 17.44 9.73
CA LYS A 72 -1.04 18.74 9.73
C LYS A 72 -1.88 19.92 9.26
N LYS A 73 -3.03 19.69 8.61
CA LYS A 73 -3.98 20.78 8.31
C LYS A 73 -4.88 21.14 9.49
N GLU A 74 -5.11 20.20 10.41
CA GLU A 74 -5.95 20.46 11.59
C GLU A 74 -5.16 21.11 12.75
N GLN A 75 -3.85 20.84 12.87
CA GLN A 75 -3.02 21.50 13.89
C GLN A 75 -2.74 22.98 13.60
N ARG A 76 -2.66 23.40 12.34
CA ARG A 76 -2.41 24.82 11.97
C ARG A 76 -3.64 25.73 12.10
N PHE A 77 -4.85 25.16 12.19
CA PHE A 77 -6.07 25.94 12.39
C PHE A 77 -6.35 26.23 13.87
N LYS A 78 -5.79 25.45 14.79
CA LYS A 78 -5.94 25.64 16.25
C LYS A 78 -4.93 26.61 16.86
N GLU A 79 -3.84 26.95 16.17
CA GLU A 79 -2.87 27.98 16.62
C GLU A 79 -3.23 29.41 16.15
N LYS A 80 -4.33 29.58 15.40
CA LYS A 80 -4.78 30.87 14.86
C LYS A 80 -6.16 31.34 15.38
N MET A 81 -6.71 30.67 16.38
CA MET A 81 -7.85 31.15 17.19
C MET A 81 -7.37 31.39 18.61
#